data_AF-A0A3P5W6L9-F1
#
_entry.id   AF-A0A3P5W6L9-F1
#
_cell.length_a   1.000
_cell.length_b   1.000
_cell.length_c   1.000
_cell.angle_alpha   90.00
_cell.angle_beta   90.00
_cell.angle_gamma   90.00
#
_symmetry.space_group_name_H-M   'P 1'
#
loop_
_entity.id
_entity.type
_entity.pdbx_description
1 polymer ?
#
loop_
_entity_poly.entity_id
_entity_poly.type
_entity_poly.pdbx_seq_one_letter_code
_entity_poly.pdbx_strand_id
1 'polypeptide(L)' 'MNRILALLAFVALAAFVGILVFEVPEPDLMIVAGLTLALVAYDMFRSSGKN' A
#
# COMPACT_ATOMS: atom_id res chain seq x y z
N MET A 1 -2.25 15.77 -5.83
CA MET A 1 -2.46 15.45 -4.38
C MET A 1 -1.30 16.02 -3.58
N ASN A 2 -1.49 16.46 -2.34
CA ASN A 2 -0.34 16.83 -1.50
C ASN A 2 0.53 15.58 -1.27
N ARG A 3 1.82 15.65 -1.65
CA ARG A 3 2.76 14.50 -1.57
C ARG A 3 2.90 13.97 -0.14
N ILE A 4 2.84 14.85 0.85
CA ILE A 4 2.90 14.48 2.27
C ILE A 4 1.69 13.61 2.65
N LEU A 5 0.50 14.00 2.20
CA LEU A 5 -0.73 13.27 2.49
C LEU A 5 -0.76 11.90 1.79
N ALA A 6 -0.26 11.83 0.54
CA ALA A 6 -0.15 10.57 -0.18
C ALA A 6 0.80 9.58 0.51
N LEU A 7 1.94 10.06 0.99
CA LEU A 7 2.90 9.24 1.73
C LEU A 7 2.31 8.75 3.06
N LEU A 8 1.63 9.63 3.80
CA LEU A 8 0.94 9.25 5.04
C LEU A 8 -0.13 8.18 4.78
N ALA A 9 -0.94 8.34 3.74
CA ALA A 9 -1.95 7.35 3.36
C ALA A 9 -1.32 6.00 2.99
N PHE A 10 -0.22 6.00 2.24
CA PHE A 10 0.50 4.79 1.88
C PHE A 10 1.06 4.07 3.11
N VAL A 11 1.71 4.79 4.02
CA VAL A 11 2.26 4.20 5.26
C VAL A 11 1.15 3.62 6.14
N ALA A 12 0.04 4.34 6.32
CA ALA A 12 -1.09 3.86 7.09
C ALA A 12 -1.70 2.57 6.50
N LEU A 13 -1.87 2.53 5.18
CA LEU A 13 -2.34 1.33 4.47
C LEU A 13 -1.35 0.17 4.63
N ALA A 14 -0.06 0.40 4.39
CA ALA A 14 0.97 -0.62 4.47
C ALA A 14 1.10 -1.20 5.88
N ALA A 15 1.01 -0.36 6.92
CA ALA A 15 1.03 -0.82 8.30
C ALA A 15 -0.19 -1.71 8.61
N PHE A 16 -1.39 -1.27 8.24
CA PHE A 16 -2.61 -2.05 8.47
C PHE A 16 -2.58 -3.40 7.75
N VAL A 17 -2.26 -3.41 6.45
CA VAL A 17 -2.17 -4.63 5.66
C VAL A 17 -1.05 -5.54 6.16
N GLY A 18 0.07 -4.96 6.59
CA GLY A 18 1.18 -5.70 7.20
C GLY A 18 0.77 -6.41 8.49
N ILE A 19 -0.03 -5.76 9.34
CA ILE A 19 -0.61 -6.38 10.54
C ILE A 19 -1.52 -7.55 10.14
N LEU A 20 -2.41 -7.36 9.15
CA LEU A 20 -3.30 -8.44 8.68
C LEU A 20 -2.53 -9.65 8.18
N VAL A 21 -1.48 -9.45 7.40
CA VAL A 21 -0.63 -10.54 6.88
C VAL A 21 0.12 -11.27 8.00
N PHE A 22 0.54 -10.55 9.04
CA PHE A 22 1.25 -11.14 10.17
C PHE A 22 0.32 -11.94 11.09
N GLU A 23 -0.86 -11.39 11.38
CA GLU A 23 -1.84 -12.02 12.27
C GLU A 23 -2.59 -13.18 11.58
N VAL A 24 -2.79 -13.09 10.26
CA VAL A 24 -3.48 -14.08 9.45
C VAL A 24 -2.53 -14.55 8.34
N PRO A 25 -1.61 -15.50 8.62
CA PRO A 25 -0.58 -15.94 7.68
C PRO A 25 -1.13 -16.93 6.64
N GLU A 26 -2.17 -16.51 5.92
CA GLU A 26 -2.78 -17.26 4.82
C GLU A 26 -2.06 -16.91 3.49
N PRO A 27 -1.60 -17.89 2.70
CA PRO A 27 -0.80 -17.64 1.50
C PRO A 27 -1.52 -16.80 0.44
N ASP A 28 -2.82 -16.99 0.26
CA ASP A 28 -3.65 -16.23 -0.68
C ASP A 28 -3.80 -14.77 -0.23
N LEU A 29 -4.00 -14.53 1.06
CA LEU A 29 -4.01 -13.19 1.65
C LEU A 29 -2.68 -12.48 1.40
N MET A 30 -1.55 -13.14 1.64
CA MET A 30 -0.22 -12.58 1.41
C MET A 30 -0.03 -12.11 -0.04
N ILE A 31 -0.46 -12.91 -1.01
CA ILE A 31 -0.36 -12.60 -2.43
C ILE A 31 -1.22 -11.37 -2.78
N VAL A 32 -2.49 -11.37 -2.37
CA VAL A 32 -3.42 -10.27 -2.68
C VAL A 32 -3.03 -8.98 -1.97
N ALA A 33 -2.58 -9.08 -0.72
CA ALA A 33 -2.03 -7.97 0.05
C ALA A 33 -0.79 -7.38 -0.63
N GLY A 34 0.16 -8.23 -1.04
CA GLY A 34 1.37 -7.81 -1.75
C GLY A 34 1.05 -7.11 -3.07
N LEU A 35 0.14 -7.66 -3.87
CA LEU A 35 -0.33 -7.04 -5.11
C LEU A 35 -1.00 -5.68 -4.85
N THR A 36 -1.82 -5.59 -3.81
CA THR A 36 -2.48 -4.33 -3.42
C THR A 36 -1.45 -3.26 -3.08
N LEU A 37 -0.46 -3.58 -2.24
CA LEU A 37 0.60 -2.63 -1.87
C LEU A 37 1.44 -2.21 -3.07
N ALA A 38 1.75 -3.14 -3.99
CA ALA A 38 2.47 -2.84 -5.22
C ALA A 38 1.70 -1.87 -6.13
N LEU A 39 0.39 -2.10 -6.31
CA LEU A 39 -0.46 -1.23 -7.13
C LEU A 39 -0.62 0.17 -6.51
N VAL A 40 -0.79 0.27 -5.19
CA VAL A 40 -0.89 1.56 -4.50
C VAL A 40 0.44 2.32 -4.58
N ALA A 41 1.57 1.63 -4.41
CA ALA A 41 2.89 2.24 -4.59
C ALA A 41 3.06 2.76 -6.03
N TYR A 42 2.64 1.98 -7.03
CA TYR A 42 2.66 2.39 -8.43
C TYR A 42 1.81 3.63 -8.69
N ASP A 43 0.58 3.67 -8.16
CA ASP A 43 -0.29 4.85 -8.26
C ASP A 43 0.36 6.07 -7.59
N MET A 44 0.91 5.93 -6.39
CA MET A 44 1.58 7.02 -5.69
C MET A 44 2.75 7.61 -6.48
N PHE A 45 3.59 6.76 -7.10
CA PHE A 45 4.70 7.20 -7.94
C PHE A 45 4.23 7.87 -9.24
N ARG A 46 3.23 7.29 -9.92
CA ARG A 46 2.74 7.82 -11.20
C ARG A 46 1.90 9.07 -11.04
N SER A 47 1.05 9.13 -10.02
CA SER A 47 0.22 10.27 -9.68
C SER A 47 1.05 11.47 -9.22
N SER A 48 2.20 11.23 -8.56
CA SER A 48 3.15 12.30 -8.18
C SER A 48 3.87 12.99 -9.35
N GLY A 49 3.86 12.37 -10.54
CA GLY A 49 4.42 12.91 -11.78
C GLY A 49 3.44 13.70 -12.64
N LYS A 50 2.12 13.61 -12.36
CA LYS A 50 1.09 14.39 -13.03
C LYS A 50 0.73 15.62 -12.19
N ASN A 51 1.68 16.55 -12.10
CA ASN A 51 1.44 17.91 -11.61
C ASN A 51 1.24 18.84 -12.80
#